data_AF-A0A4V6M1M2-F1
#
_entry.id   AF-A0A4V6M1M2-F1
#
_cell.length_a   1.000
_cell.length_b   1.000
_cell.length_c   1.000
_cell.angle_alpha   90.00
_cell.angle_beta   90.00
_cell.angle_gamma   90.00
#
_symmetry.space_group_name_H-M   'P 1'
#
loop_
_entity.id
_entity.type
_entity.pdbx_description
1 polymer ?
#
loop_
_entity_poly.entity_id
_entity_poly.type
_entity_poly.pdbx_seq_one_letter_code
_entity_poly.pdbx_strand_id
1 'polypeptide(L)'
;MPDDAPPPEEAPDGAAVFPLIPEELGVHPLLLAALHAYVFLEGSEASVLNPAVADEAMQYVVGYLQRLDGEALRRVKEDMATLAGFAKAEKWPKQQVRFLQDFLKDNGITG
;
A
#
# COMPACT_ATOMS: atom_id res chain seq x y z
N MET A 1 -7.34 7.36 34.08
CA MET A 1 -6.59 6.39 33.26
C MET A 1 -7.64 5.49 32.64
N PRO A 2 -7.85 5.45 31.31
CA PRO A 2 -8.67 4.42 30.71
C PRO A 2 -7.73 3.27 30.31
N ASP A 3 -7.49 2.34 31.23
CA ASP A 3 -6.76 1.08 31.00
C ASP A 3 -7.71 -0.13 30.82
N ASP A 4 -9.02 0.11 30.64
CA ASP A 4 -10.04 -0.94 30.45
C ASP A 4 -10.44 -1.13 28.97
N ALA A 5 -9.55 -0.81 28.02
CA ALA A 5 -9.77 -1.26 26.64
C ALA A 5 -9.58 -2.78 26.62
N PRO A 6 -10.53 -3.58 26.08
CA PRO A 6 -10.31 -5.01 25.89
C PRO A 6 -9.00 -5.21 25.11
N PRO A 7 -8.23 -6.27 25.41
CA PRO A 7 -7.02 -6.56 24.65
C PRO A 7 -7.38 -6.58 23.16
N PRO A 8 -6.54 -6.00 22.28
CA PRO A 8 -6.86 -5.91 20.87
C PRO A 8 -7.15 -7.32 20.35
N GLU A 9 -8.36 -7.53 19.80
CA GLU A 9 -8.69 -8.75 19.11
C GLU A 9 -7.66 -8.96 18.00
N GLU A 10 -7.10 -10.17 17.89
CA GLU A 10 -6.23 -10.53 16.78
C GLU A 10 -6.95 -10.20 15.46
N ALA A 11 -6.22 -9.65 14.50
CA ALA A 11 -6.81 -9.33 13.20
C ALA A 11 -7.41 -10.61 12.59
N PRO A 12 -8.60 -10.53 11.97
CA PRO A 12 -9.24 -11.71 11.41
C PRO A 12 -8.36 -12.31 10.31
N ASP A 13 -8.37 -13.65 10.23
CA ASP A 13 -7.78 -14.37 9.11
C ASP A 13 -8.33 -13.85 7.78
N GLY A 14 -7.45 -13.75 6.77
CA GLY A 14 -7.82 -13.22 5.45
C GLY A 14 -7.63 -11.70 5.29
N ALA A 15 -7.15 -10.99 6.31
CA ALA A 15 -6.75 -9.59 6.18
C ALA A 15 -5.41 -9.49 5.42
N ALA A 16 -5.38 -8.73 4.32
CA ALA A 16 -4.14 -8.46 3.63
C ALA A 16 -3.30 -7.43 4.40
N VAL A 17 -2.01 -7.74 4.57
CA VAL A 17 -1.08 -6.89 5.31
C VAL A 17 0.07 -6.48 4.41
N PHE A 18 0.32 -5.18 4.33
CA PHE A 18 1.57 -4.66 3.80
C PHE A 18 2.55 -4.50 4.98
N PRO A 19 3.78 -5.03 4.91
CA PRO A 19 4.69 -4.97 6.04
C PRO A 19 5.10 -3.53 6.35
N LEU A 20 5.44 -3.28 7.61
CA LEU A 20 6.04 -2.00 8.01
C LEU A 20 7.39 -1.85 7.31
N ILE A 21 7.58 -0.73 6.62
CA ILE A 21 8.82 -0.41 5.92
C ILE A 21 9.74 0.38 6.87
N PRO A 22 11.03 0.02 6.98
CA PRO A 22 11.98 0.75 7.82
C PRO A 22 12.10 2.23 7.43
N GLU A 23 12.18 3.12 8.42
CA GLU A 23 12.29 4.57 8.20
C GLU A 23 13.58 4.94 7.45
N GLU A 24 14.64 4.17 7.65
CA GLU A 24 15.95 4.37 7.03
C GLU A 24 15.92 4.22 5.50
N LEU A 25 14.86 3.61 4.95
CA LEU A 25 14.68 3.48 3.51
C LEU A 25 14.31 4.84 2.85
N GLY A 26 13.85 5.82 3.62
CA GLY A 26 13.62 7.20 3.15
C GLY A 26 12.43 7.36 2.19
N VAL A 27 11.55 6.37 2.11
CA VAL A 27 10.32 6.40 1.31
C VAL A 27 9.30 7.33 1.96
N HIS A 28 8.60 8.14 1.16
CA HIS A 28 7.67 9.12 1.71
C HIS A 28 6.54 8.46 2.54
N PRO A 29 6.31 8.88 3.81
CA PRO A 29 5.32 8.22 4.68
C PRO A 29 3.89 8.21 4.13
N LEU A 30 3.47 9.28 3.43
CA LEU A 30 2.14 9.32 2.80
C LEU A 30 1.99 8.29 1.66
N LEU A 31 3.07 7.99 0.94
CA LEU A 31 3.04 6.93 -0.09
C LEU A 31 2.93 5.56 0.59
N LEU A 32 3.70 5.33 1.65
CA LEU A 32 3.61 4.09 2.44
C LEU A 32 2.21 3.88 3.01
N ALA A 33 1.60 4.92 3.57
CA ALA A 33 0.24 4.87 4.08
C ALA A 33 -0.78 4.54 2.97
N ALA A 34 -0.65 5.18 1.80
CA ALA A 34 -1.51 4.91 0.65
C ALA A 34 -1.36 3.47 0.13
N LEU A 35 -0.13 2.94 0.03
CA LEU A 35 0.14 1.56 -0.36
C LEU A 35 -0.42 0.57 0.66
N HIS A 36 -0.26 0.85 1.95
CA HIS A 36 -0.77 -0.01 3.01
C HIS A 36 -2.30 -0.09 2.94
N ALA A 37 -2.98 1.04 2.75
CA ALA A 37 -4.42 1.08 2.55
C ALA A 37 -4.84 0.35 1.26
N TYR A 38 -4.14 0.59 0.15
CA TYR A 38 -4.44 -0.06 -1.13
C TYR A 38 -4.35 -1.59 -1.03
N VAL A 39 -3.26 -2.12 -0.46
CA VAL A 39 -3.06 -3.57 -0.29
C VAL A 39 -4.14 -4.17 0.62
N PHE A 40 -4.54 -3.48 1.68
CA PHE A 40 -5.61 -3.92 2.55
C PHE A 40 -6.96 -3.97 1.81
N LEU A 41 -7.29 -2.92 1.05
CA LEU A 41 -8.56 -2.83 0.31
C LEU A 41 -8.65 -3.88 -0.80
N GLU A 42 -7.59 -4.05 -1.60
CA GLU A 42 -7.59 -4.99 -2.73
C GLU A 42 -7.40 -6.44 -2.30
N GLY A 43 -6.58 -6.68 -1.28
CA GLY A 43 -6.12 -8.02 -0.92
C GLY A 43 -6.93 -8.73 0.15
N SER A 44 -7.78 -8.03 0.91
CA SER A 44 -8.51 -8.64 2.02
C SER A 44 -9.70 -9.47 1.53
N GLU A 45 -9.95 -10.59 2.20
CA GLU A 45 -11.06 -11.47 1.87
C GLU A 45 -12.43 -10.84 2.21
N ALA A 46 -13.48 -11.32 1.54
CA ALA A 46 -14.86 -10.84 1.74
C ALA A 46 -15.39 -11.07 3.17
N SER A 47 -14.77 -11.99 3.92
CA SER A 47 -15.01 -12.22 5.36
C SER A 47 -14.51 -11.06 6.24
N VAL A 48 -13.52 -10.30 5.77
CA VAL A 48 -12.89 -9.17 6.48
C VAL A 48 -13.49 -7.84 6.04
N LEU A 49 -13.65 -7.64 4.72
CA LEU A 49 -14.12 -6.39 4.16
C LEU A 49 -15.12 -6.63 3.03
N ASN A 50 -16.21 -5.86 2.99
CA ASN A 50 -17.15 -5.92 1.88
C ASN A 50 -16.45 -5.52 0.56
N PRO A 51 -16.39 -6.40 -0.45
CA PRO A 51 -15.63 -6.11 -1.68
C PRO A 51 -16.10 -4.88 -2.45
N ALA A 52 -17.42 -4.61 -2.46
CA ALA A 52 -17.95 -3.44 -3.17
C ALA A 52 -17.55 -2.12 -2.49
N VAL A 53 -17.49 -2.11 -1.16
CA VAL A 53 -17.01 -0.95 -0.39
C VAL A 53 -15.50 -0.78 -0.55
N ALA A 54 -14.76 -1.89 -0.60
CA ALA A 54 -13.32 -1.89 -0.82
C ALA A 54 -12.95 -1.28 -2.18
N ASP A 55 -13.62 -1.75 -3.24
CA ASP A 55 -13.43 -1.27 -4.61
C ASP A 55 -13.69 0.24 -4.72
N GLU A 56 -14.79 0.73 -4.14
CA GLU A 56 -15.12 2.15 -4.16
C GLU A 56 -14.04 2.99 -3.44
N ALA A 57 -13.62 2.58 -2.25
CA ALA A 57 -12.57 3.28 -1.50
C ALA A 57 -11.23 3.28 -2.24
N MET A 58 -10.86 2.14 -2.85
CA MET A 58 -9.63 1.98 -3.62
C MET A 58 -9.64 2.91 -4.85
N GLN A 59 -10.77 3.04 -5.54
CA GLN A 59 -10.91 3.97 -6.67
C GLN A 59 -10.62 5.42 -6.27
N TYR A 60 -11.05 5.87 -5.09
CA TYR A 60 -10.71 7.21 -4.60
C TYR A 60 -9.22 7.36 -4.29
N VAL A 61 -8.60 6.37 -3.64
CA VAL A 61 -7.15 6.38 -3.37
C VAL A 61 -6.36 6.51 -4.67
N VAL A 62 -6.66 5.65 -5.65
CA VAL A 62 -6.05 5.69 -6.98
C VAL A 62 -6.31 7.02 -7.66
N GLY A 63 -7.55 7.53 -7.63
CA GLY A 63 -7.93 8.80 -8.21
C GLY A 63 -7.23 10.02 -7.60
N TYR A 64 -6.79 9.96 -6.33
CA TYR A 64 -5.94 10.99 -5.74
C TYR A 64 -4.48 10.86 -6.17
N LEU A 65 -3.95 9.64 -6.22
CA LEU A 65 -2.59 9.38 -6.69
C LEU A 65 -2.41 9.77 -8.16
N GLN A 66 -3.44 9.58 -8.99
CA GLN A 66 -3.44 10.01 -10.39
C GLN A 66 -3.33 11.54 -10.58
N ARG A 67 -3.57 12.33 -9.53
CA ARG A 67 -3.41 13.81 -9.58
C ARG A 67 -1.97 14.25 -9.35
N LEU A 68 -1.07 13.33 -9.02
CA LEU A 68 0.35 13.64 -8.83
C LEU A 68 0.98 14.02 -10.17
N ASP A 69 1.70 15.14 -10.18
CA ASP A 69 2.45 15.62 -11.33
C ASP A 69 3.82 16.18 -10.89
N GLY A 70 4.60 16.64 -11.88
CA GLY A 70 5.86 17.36 -11.65
C GLY A 70 6.81 16.67 -10.68
N GLU A 71 7.26 17.42 -9.67
CA GLU A 71 8.20 16.93 -8.66
C GLU A 71 7.60 15.84 -7.76
N ALA A 72 6.31 15.95 -7.41
CA ALA A 72 5.65 14.99 -6.55
C ALA A 72 5.56 13.62 -7.23
N LEU A 73 5.19 13.58 -8.52
CA LEU A 73 5.17 12.35 -9.29
C LEU A 73 6.57 11.76 -9.48
N ARG A 74 7.58 12.60 -9.77
CA ARG A 74 8.98 12.16 -9.86
C ARG A 74 9.40 11.48 -8.56
N ARG A 75 9.10 12.09 -7.41
CA ARG A 75 9.44 11.54 -6.10
C ARG A 75 8.77 10.19 -5.85
N VAL A 76 7.47 10.06 -6.17
CA VAL A 76 6.76 8.78 -6.02
C VAL A 76 7.36 7.69 -6.92
N LYS A 77 7.77 8.01 -8.15
CA LYS A 77 8.47 7.05 -9.03
C LYS A 77 9.78 6.55 -8.42
N GLU A 78 10.59 7.45 -7.82
CA GLU A 78 11.84 7.11 -7.13
C GLU A 78 11.61 6.27 -5.87
N ASP A 79 10.59 6.63 -5.09
CA ASP A 79 10.22 5.92 -3.88
C ASP A 79 9.71 4.50 -4.18
N MET A 80 8.87 4.32 -5.21
CA MET A 80 8.43 3.00 -5.67
C MET A 80 9.59 2.12 -6.16
N ALA A 81 10.57 2.72 -6.85
CA ALA A 81 11.77 2.01 -7.27
C ALA A 81 12.62 1.56 -6.08
N THR A 82 12.77 2.43 -5.08
CA THR A 82 13.45 2.13 -3.81
C THR A 82 12.76 0.98 -3.08
N LEU A 83 11.43 1.00 -2.96
CA LEU A 83 10.64 -0.08 -2.37
C LEU A 83 10.82 -1.41 -3.11
N ALA A 84 10.76 -1.40 -4.45
CA ALA A 84 10.97 -2.61 -5.23
C ALA A 84 12.40 -3.16 -5.09
N GLY A 85 13.40 -2.28 -4.93
CA GLY A 85 14.79 -2.66 -4.65
C GLY A 85 14.92 -3.33 -3.27
N PHE A 86 14.31 -2.73 -2.25
CA PHE A 86 14.26 -3.27 -0.91
C PHE A 86 13.57 -4.64 -0.87
N ALA A 87 12.37 -4.77 -1.44
CA ALA A 87 11.63 -6.03 -1.49
C ALA A 87 12.44 -7.17 -2.16
N LYS A 88 13.24 -6.85 -3.20
CA LYS A 88 14.16 -7.81 -3.82
C LYS A 88 15.29 -8.22 -2.87
N ALA A 89 15.88 -7.28 -2.15
CA ALA A 89 16.96 -7.54 -1.20
C ALA A 89 16.48 -8.42 -0.04
N GLU A 90 15.27 -8.15 0.46
CA GLU A 90 14.57 -8.92 1.48
C GLU A 90 13.95 -10.22 0.95
N LYS A 91 14.19 -10.57 -0.31
CA LYS A 91 13.73 -11.82 -0.96
C LYS A 91 12.20 -12.03 -0.88
N TRP A 92 11.45 -10.95 -1.01
CA TRP A 92 9.99 -11.04 -1.10
C TRP A 92 9.58 -11.90 -2.31
N PRO A 93 8.39 -12.51 -2.28
CA PRO A 93 7.81 -13.21 -3.42
C PRO A 93 7.86 -12.37 -4.70
N LYS A 94 8.20 -13.02 -5.83
CA LYS A 94 8.34 -12.34 -7.14
C LYS A 94 7.09 -11.56 -7.53
N GLN A 95 5.91 -12.05 -7.17
CA GLN A 95 4.63 -11.39 -7.45
C GLN A 95 4.51 -10.06 -6.69
N GLN A 96 4.94 -10.00 -5.43
CA GLN A 96 4.91 -8.76 -4.63
C GLN A 96 5.93 -7.74 -5.15
N VAL A 97 7.12 -8.20 -5.55
CA VAL A 97 8.10 -7.33 -6.21
C VAL A 97 7.52 -6.80 -7.52
N ARG A 98 6.86 -7.64 -8.32
CA ARG A 98 6.24 -7.24 -9.58
C ARG A 98 5.13 -6.22 -9.37
N PHE A 99 4.27 -6.44 -8.36
CA PHE A 99 3.27 -5.47 -7.93
C PHE A 99 3.89 -4.09 -7.70
N LEU A 100 4.96 -3.98 -6.90
CA LEU A 100 5.61 -2.68 -6.65
C LEU A 100 6.19 -2.04 -7.93
N GLN A 101 6.69 -2.84 -8.86
CA GLN A 101 7.24 -2.34 -10.12
C GLN A 101 6.18 -1.83 -11.09
N ASP A 102 5.01 -2.49 -11.11
CA ASP A 102 3.95 -2.19 -12.06
C ASP A 102 2.87 -1.27 -11.47
N PHE A 103 2.81 -1.11 -10.13
CA PHE A 103 1.76 -0.40 -9.40
C PHE A 103 1.34 0.94 -10.03
N LEU A 104 2.32 1.81 -10.34
CA LEU A 104 2.02 3.11 -10.94
C LEU A 104 1.45 2.99 -12.35
N LYS A 105 1.98 2.06 -13.15
CA LYS A 105 1.53 1.83 -14.52
C LYS A 105 0.13 1.24 -14.54
N ASP A 106 -0.12 0.22 -13.73
CA ASP A 106 -1.38 -0.52 -13.69
C ASP A 106 -2.52 0.37 -13.18
N ASN A 107 -2.20 1.34 -12.31
CA ASN A 107 -3.14 2.34 -11.81
C ASN A 107 -3.19 3.65 -12.63
N GLY A 108 -2.49 3.74 -13.77
CA GLY A 108 -2.52 4.93 -14.62
C GLY A 108 -1.87 6.19 -14.01
N ILE A 109 -0.99 6.02 -13.02
CA ILE A 109 -0.24 7.09 -12.34
C ILE A 109 1.04 7.37 -13.16
N THR A 110 0.88 7.87 -14.38
CA THR A 110 1.94 7.91 -15.40
C THR A 110 2.22 9.29 -15.99
N GLY A 111 1.84 10.37 -15.30
CA GLY A 111 2.09 11.75 -15.75
C GLY A 111 3.51 12.01 -16.26
#